data_AF-A0A6N2TCY8-F1
#
_entry.id   AF-A0A6N2TCY8-F1
#
_cell.length_a   1.000
_cell.length_b   1.000
_cell.length_c   1.000
_cell.angle_alpha   90.00
_cell.angle_beta   90.00
_cell.angle_gamma   90.00
#
_symmetry.space_group_name_H-M   'P 1'
#
loop_
_entity.id
_entity.type
_entity.pdbx_description
1 polymer ?
#
loop_
_entity_poly.entity_id
_entity_poly.type
_entity_poly.pdbx_seq_one_letter_code
_entity_poly.pdbx_strand_id
1 'polypeptide(L)'
;MTDCKKLIMGFGYRNGKTFSWNGKLEYEGGLKELARTACDNGADEIFICDRSFSDEDHEAVIGAIKETARTVDEPILAGGRIRRLEDVKKYLYAGASAVFLDVSYEDNVDMMKEATDRFGSEKIYAYMPDLSYLNRVEEYIQLGASVMICRASGPVLSLAELGEIGEISCRSLIFCGGHENVQEMAGDLKLSLGCPQVEGAVLTLTEDNLDKVMELKQILKGAGIVTDTFESSLEWKNFKPGSDGLIPVIVQDYKTLEVLMMAYMNEESFQATLASGRMTYFSRSRQKLWLKGETSGHFQYVKSLKIDCDNDTILASVKQVGAACHTGNRSCFFTTLAEKEYKETNPLKVFEEVFGVILDRKEHPKEGSYTNYLFDKGIDKILKKLGEEATEIVIAAKNPNPEEIKYEISDFLYHMMVLMADRGITWEEITEELANR
;
A
#
# COMPACT_ATOMS: atom_id res chain seq x y z
N MET A 1 -7.45 19.32 -15.52
CA MET A 1 -7.52 18.83 -14.13
C MET A 1 -6.24 19.29 -13.48
N THR A 2 -6.31 20.02 -12.37
CA THR A 2 -5.11 20.37 -11.61
C THR A 2 -4.52 19.06 -11.08
N ASP A 3 -3.26 18.75 -11.43
CA ASP A 3 -2.61 17.53 -10.97
C ASP A 3 -2.54 17.54 -9.43
N CYS A 4 -3.00 16.45 -8.81
CA CYS A 4 -3.00 16.27 -7.37
C CYS A 4 -1.55 16.26 -6.84
N LYS A 5 -1.24 17.12 -5.87
CA LYS A 5 0.09 17.24 -5.28
C LYS A 5 0.31 16.13 -4.26
N LYS A 6 1.48 15.49 -4.32
CA LYS A 6 1.84 14.34 -3.49
C LYS A 6 2.61 14.76 -2.25
N LEU A 7 2.25 14.21 -1.09
CA LEU A 7 3.04 14.23 0.14
C LEU A 7 3.68 12.86 0.34
N ILE A 8 5.00 12.81 0.23
CA ILE A 8 5.79 11.57 0.17
C ILE A 8 6.58 11.45 1.46
N MET A 9 6.51 10.33 2.18
CA MET A 9 7.28 10.19 3.41
C MET A 9 8.70 9.67 3.15
N GLY A 10 9.73 10.42 3.57
CA GLY A 10 11.13 10.13 3.27
C GLY A 10 11.89 9.45 4.39
N PHE A 11 12.41 8.24 4.12
CA PHE A 11 13.24 7.44 5.02
C PHE A 11 14.63 7.17 4.43
N GLY A 12 15.60 6.95 5.31
CA GLY A 12 16.91 6.40 5.00
C GLY A 12 17.09 5.09 5.76
N TYR A 13 17.75 4.10 5.17
CA TYR A 13 17.98 2.81 5.83
C TYR A 13 19.44 2.38 5.73
N ARG A 14 20.00 1.92 6.86
CA ARG A 14 21.38 1.43 6.96
C ARG A 14 21.57 0.60 8.23
N ASN A 15 22.26 -0.53 8.13
CA ASN A 15 22.64 -1.40 9.25
C ASN A 15 21.45 -1.78 10.15
N GLY A 16 20.31 -2.14 9.54
CA GLY A 16 19.12 -2.53 10.29
C GLY A 16 18.35 -1.37 10.94
N LYS A 17 18.78 -0.12 10.74
CA LYS A 17 18.22 1.07 11.38
C LYS A 17 17.58 2.01 10.36
N THR A 18 16.49 2.65 10.80
CA THR A 18 15.77 3.65 10.01
C THR A 18 16.16 5.06 10.45
N PHE A 19 16.33 5.94 9.48
CA PHE A 19 16.64 7.34 9.68
C PHE A 19 15.70 8.20 8.83
N SER A 20 15.68 9.51 9.05
CA SER A 20 15.24 10.45 8.03
C SER A 20 16.05 10.21 6.75
N TRP A 21 15.48 10.49 5.57
CA TRP A 21 16.17 10.27 4.28
C TRP A 21 17.58 10.89 4.22
N ASN A 22 17.79 12.04 4.88
CA ASN A 22 19.09 12.72 4.94
C ASN A 22 20.06 12.15 6.00
N GLY A 23 19.63 11.18 6.81
CA GLY A 23 20.40 10.50 7.84
C GLY A 23 20.64 11.32 9.12
N LYS A 24 19.93 12.44 9.33
CA LYS A 24 20.14 13.32 10.50
C LYS A 24 19.35 12.89 11.74
N LEU A 25 18.16 12.33 11.55
CA LEU A 25 17.29 11.84 12.62
C LEU A 25 17.27 10.32 12.56
N GLU A 26 17.59 9.64 13.66
CA GLU A 26 17.36 8.19 13.81
C GLU A 26 15.95 7.98 14.37
N TYR A 27 15.21 7.04 13.80
CA TYR A 27 13.90 6.64 14.30
C TYR A 27 14.02 5.42 15.21
N GLU A 28 13.11 5.27 16.17
CA GLU A 28 13.06 4.08 17.02
C GLU A 28 12.40 2.92 16.27
N GLY A 29 11.41 3.22 15.42
CA GLY A 29 10.69 2.26 14.60
C GLY A 29 11.50 1.64 13.44
N GLY A 30 11.09 0.43 13.06
CA GLY A 30 11.54 -0.22 11.83
C GLY A 30 10.94 0.44 10.58
N LEU A 31 11.63 0.31 9.44
CA LEU A 31 11.24 0.95 8.18
C LEU A 31 9.80 0.59 7.77
N LYS A 32 9.45 -0.69 7.87
CA LYS A 32 8.13 -1.20 7.53
C LYS A 32 7.04 -0.59 8.41
N GLU A 33 7.23 -0.55 9.72
CA GLU A 33 6.26 -0.01 10.67
C GLU A 33 6.05 1.50 10.47
N LEU A 34 7.14 2.24 10.25
CA LEU A 34 7.10 3.69 10.02
C LEU A 34 6.44 4.01 8.68
N ALA A 35 6.80 3.31 7.60
CA ALA A 35 6.18 3.46 6.29
C ALA A 35 4.67 3.17 6.34
N ARG A 36 4.29 2.06 6.99
CA ARG A 36 2.88 1.73 7.22
C ARG A 36 2.15 2.83 7.96
N THR A 37 2.74 3.36 9.02
CA THR A 37 2.13 4.44 9.82
C THR A 37 1.94 5.70 8.98
N ALA A 38 2.91 6.09 8.17
CA ALA A 38 2.79 7.24 7.28
C ALA A 38 1.68 7.04 6.24
N CYS A 39 1.66 5.89 5.56
CA CYS A 39 0.63 5.54 4.57
C CYS A 39 -0.77 5.50 5.15
N ASP A 40 -0.95 4.80 6.27
CA ASP A 40 -2.23 4.70 6.98
C ASP A 40 -2.74 6.10 7.41
N ASN A 41 -1.87 7.10 7.50
CA ASN A 41 -2.19 8.48 7.83
C ASN A 41 -2.08 9.47 6.67
N GLY A 42 -2.07 8.97 5.43
CA GLY A 42 -2.28 9.77 4.24
C GLY A 42 -1.03 10.13 3.44
N ALA A 43 0.13 9.51 3.68
CA ALA A 43 1.23 9.59 2.74
C ALA A 43 0.82 9.00 1.38
N ASP A 44 1.15 9.70 0.28
CA ASP A 44 0.82 9.28 -1.07
C ASP A 44 1.81 8.24 -1.61
N GLU A 45 3.07 8.35 -1.19
CA GLU A 45 4.18 7.48 -1.59
C GLU A 45 5.21 7.41 -0.44
N ILE A 46 6.12 6.44 -0.53
CA ILE A 46 7.27 6.29 0.36
C ILE A 46 8.56 6.48 -0.42
N PHE A 47 9.45 7.34 0.07
CA PHE A 47 10.79 7.54 -0.49
C PHE A 47 11.83 6.86 0.41
N ILE A 48 12.58 5.90 -0.13
CA ILE A 48 13.59 5.13 0.61
C ILE A 48 14.97 5.41 0.01
N CYS A 49 15.82 6.07 0.80
CA CYS A 49 17.22 6.24 0.49
C CYS A 49 18.03 5.08 1.08
N ASP A 50 18.63 4.29 0.21
CA ASP A 50 19.66 3.32 0.58
C ASP A 50 20.94 4.06 0.98
N ARG A 51 21.29 3.95 2.26
CA ARG A 51 22.44 4.62 2.86
C ARG A 51 23.57 3.64 3.17
N SER A 52 23.51 2.42 2.63
CA SER A 52 24.45 1.35 2.93
C SER A 52 25.88 1.63 2.46
N PHE A 53 26.85 1.10 3.21
CA PHE A 53 28.28 1.24 2.89
C PHE A 53 28.91 -0.04 2.35
N SER A 54 28.45 -1.21 2.80
CA SER A 54 28.89 -2.53 2.33
C SER A 54 27.84 -3.15 1.40
N ASP A 55 28.25 -4.17 0.65
CA ASP A 55 27.32 -4.90 -0.21
C ASP A 55 26.38 -5.79 0.61
N GLU A 56 26.82 -6.28 1.78
CA GLU A 56 25.97 -7.00 2.73
C GLU A 56 24.82 -6.13 3.25
N ASP A 57 25.12 -4.87 3.62
CA ASP A 57 24.11 -3.93 4.09
C ASP A 57 23.18 -3.47 2.95
N HIS A 58 23.69 -3.37 1.72
CA HIS A 58 22.86 -3.11 0.53
C HIS A 58 21.81 -4.21 0.30
N GLU A 59 22.20 -5.49 0.42
CA GLU A 59 21.23 -6.60 0.34
C GLU A 59 20.22 -6.56 1.49
N ALA A 60 20.64 -6.13 2.69
CA ALA A 60 19.73 -5.93 3.82
C ALA A 60 18.71 -4.81 3.54
N VAL A 61 19.13 -3.70 2.93
CA VAL A 61 18.24 -2.61 2.49
C VAL A 61 17.22 -3.12 1.46
N ILE A 62 17.66 -3.89 0.46
CA ILE A 62 16.76 -4.50 -0.54
C ILE A 62 15.73 -5.41 0.13
N GLY A 63 16.15 -6.20 1.13
CA GLY A 63 15.25 -7.00 1.95
C GLY A 63 14.20 -6.16 2.69
N ALA A 64 14.62 -5.04 3.28
CA ALA A 64 13.72 -4.11 3.98
C ALA A 64 12.74 -3.42 3.03
N ILE A 65 13.17 -3.04 1.81
CA ILE A 65 12.28 -2.52 0.76
C ILE A 65 11.22 -3.57 0.42
N LYS A 66 11.62 -4.83 0.22
CA LYS A 66 10.70 -5.92 -0.09
C LYS A 66 9.67 -6.18 1.01
N GLU A 67 10.08 -6.14 2.26
CA GLU A 67 9.17 -6.28 3.40
C GLU A 67 8.20 -5.10 3.50
N THR A 68 8.68 -3.89 3.20
CA THR A 68 7.87 -2.67 3.20
C THR A 68 6.83 -2.73 2.09
N ALA A 69 7.22 -3.11 0.86
CA ALA A 69 6.34 -3.22 -0.30
C ALA A 69 5.18 -4.21 -0.09
N ARG A 70 5.37 -5.25 0.73
CA ARG A 70 4.30 -6.19 1.10
C ARG A 70 3.30 -5.63 2.13
N THR A 71 3.66 -4.54 2.81
CA THR A 71 2.91 -4.02 3.95
C THR A 71 2.11 -2.76 3.61
N VAL A 72 2.57 -1.98 2.64
CA VAL A 72 1.94 -0.74 2.18
C VAL A 72 1.37 -0.93 0.78
N ASP A 73 0.25 -0.28 0.47
CA ASP A 73 -0.33 -0.32 -0.88
C ASP A 73 0.22 0.83 -1.75
N GLU A 74 0.81 1.83 -1.10
CA GLU A 74 1.29 3.07 -1.69
C GLU A 74 2.65 2.88 -2.40
N PRO A 75 2.90 3.57 -3.53
CA PRO A 75 4.13 3.42 -4.30
C PRO A 75 5.40 3.71 -3.49
N ILE A 76 6.45 2.92 -3.73
CA ILE A 76 7.78 3.12 -3.15
C ILE A 76 8.73 3.68 -4.22
N LEU A 77 9.41 4.77 -3.91
CA LEU A 77 10.55 5.32 -4.65
C LEU A 77 11.83 4.89 -3.93
N ALA A 78 12.78 4.26 -4.62
CA ALA A 78 14.01 3.77 -4.01
C ALA A 78 15.27 4.21 -4.75
N GLY A 79 16.38 4.42 -4.05
CA GLY A 79 17.63 4.83 -4.68
C GLY A 79 18.68 5.20 -3.64
N GLY A 80 19.82 5.74 -4.08
CA GLY A 80 20.96 6.04 -3.22
C GLY A 80 22.20 5.25 -3.63
N ARG A 81 22.31 3.98 -3.21
CA ARG A 81 23.47 3.13 -3.55
C ARG A 81 23.27 2.40 -4.89
N ILE A 82 23.37 3.14 -5.98
CA ILE A 82 23.37 2.58 -7.34
C ILE A 82 24.78 2.68 -7.91
N ARG A 83 25.36 1.53 -8.27
CA ARG A 83 26.70 1.45 -8.90
C ARG A 83 26.66 0.78 -10.26
N ARG A 84 25.58 0.07 -10.56
CA ARG A 84 25.37 -0.67 -11.80
C ARG A 84 23.89 -0.90 -12.05
N LEU A 85 23.54 -1.22 -13.29
CA LEU A 85 22.17 -1.53 -13.70
C LEU A 85 21.50 -2.65 -12.87
N GLU A 86 22.27 -3.62 -12.37
CA GLU A 86 21.72 -4.70 -11.53
C GLU A 86 21.13 -4.15 -10.21
N ASP A 87 21.61 -3.02 -9.69
CA ASP A 87 21.09 -2.43 -8.46
C ASP A 87 19.71 -1.79 -8.72
N VAL A 88 19.53 -1.13 -9.88
CA VAL A 88 18.23 -0.63 -10.35
C VAL A 88 17.22 -1.78 -10.44
N LYS A 89 17.63 -2.88 -11.07
CA LYS A 89 16.81 -4.09 -11.19
C LYS A 89 16.39 -4.63 -9.83
N LYS A 90 17.32 -4.70 -8.88
CA LYS A 90 17.06 -5.22 -7.53
C LYS A 90 16.04 -4.38 -6.78
N TYR A 91 16.14 -3.05 -6.82
CA TYR A 91 15.13 -2.18 -6.19
C TYR A 91 13.75 -2.36 -6.81
N LEU A 92 13.64 -2.37 -8.14
CA LEU A 92 12.35 -2.59 -8.82
C LEU A 92 11.76 -3.96 -8.47
N TYR A 93 12.59 -5.01 -8.44
CA TYR A 93 12.15 -6.38 -8.13
C TYR A 93 11.84 -6.58 -6.65
N ALA A 94 12.33 -5.69 -5.78
CA ALA A 94 11.94 -5.61 -4.38
C ALA A 94 10.59 -4.89 -4.19
N GLY A 95 9.97 -4.35 -5.24
CA GLY A 95 8.67 -3.68 -5.17
C GLY A 95 8.75 -2.16 -5.24
N ALA A 96 9.91 -1.56 -5.55
CA ALA A 96 9.97 -0.15 -5.88
C ALA A 96 9.21 0.13 -7.19
N SER A 97 8.35 1.13 -7.16
CA SER A 97 7.61 1.62 -8.33
C SER A 97 8.49 2.41 -9.29
N ALA A 98 9.47 3.14 -8.76
CA ALA A 98 10.49 3.85 -9.50
C ALA A 98 11.81 3.91 -8.72
N VAL A 99 12.90 4.10 -9.46
CA VAL A 99 14.26 4.21 -8.96
C VAL A 99 14.84 5.56 -9.31
N PHE A 100 15.43 6.24 -8.33
CA PHE A 100 16.10 7.51 -8.55
C PHE A 100 17.62 7.36 -8.63
N LEU A 101 18.19 7.89 -9.71
CA LEU A 101 19.62 7.90 -10.03
C LEU A 101 20.23 9.24 -9.62
N ASP A 102 21.23 9.22 -8.76
CA ASP A 102 21.93 10.44 -8.33
C ASP A 102 22.85 10.93 -9.45
N VAL A 103 22.51 12.08 -10.04
CA VAL A 103 23.19 12.62 -11.23
C VAL A 103 24.54 13.27 -10.92
N SER A 104 24.93 13.38 -9.63
CA SER A 104 26.28 13.79 -9.27
C SER A 104 27.34 12.71 -9.54
N TYR A 105 26.90 11.48 -9.84
CA TYR A 105 27.76 10.41 -10.31
C TYR A 105 27.55 10.22 -11.82
N GLU A 106 28.58 10.48 -12.63
CA GLU A 106 28.47 10.32 -14.09
C GLU A 106 28.13 8.88 -14.50
N ASP A 107 28.58 7.86 -13.76
CA ASP A 107 28.18 6.46 -14.00
C ASP A 107 26.65 6.27 -13.95
N ASN A 108 25.95 7.03 -13.09
CA ASN A 108 24.49 6.99 -13.01
C ASN A 108 23.82 7.67 -14.22
N VAL A 109 24.42 8.76 -14.73
CA VAL A 109 23.96 9.44 -15.95
C VAL A 109 24.17 8.53 -17.16
N ASP A 110 25.35 7.92 -17.29
CA ASP A 110 25.70 7.01 -18.38
C ASP A 110 24.76 5.78 -18.43
N MET A 111 24.38 5.21 -17.28
CA MET A 111 23.48 4.05 -17.24
C MET A 111 22.00 4.39 -17.39
N MET A 112 21.61 5.67 -17.27
CA MET A 112 20.20 6.10 -17.24
C MET A 112 19.44 5.66 -18.50
N LYS A 113 20.08 5.75 -19.66
CA LYS A 113 19.48 5.33 -20.93
C LYS A 113 19.24 3.82 -20.97
N GLU A 114 20.22 3.03 -20.55
CA GLU A 114 20.09 1.57 -20.50
C GLU A 114 19.01 1.13 -19.49
N ALA A 115 18.95 1.80 -18.34
CA ALA A 115 17.90 1.55 -17.33
C ALA A 115 16.51 1.86 -17.87
N THR A 116 16.34 2.99 -18.54
CA THR A 116 15.08 3.41 -19.15
C THR A 116 14.65 2.43 -20.25
N ASP A 117 15.55 2.06 -21.16
CA ASP A 117 15.25 1.13 -22.26
C ASP A 117 14.82 -0.26 -21.75
N ARG A 118 15.33 -0.66 -20.58
CA ARG A 118 15.02 -1.96 -19.98
C ARG A 118 13.76 -1.97 -19.13
N PHE A 119 13.51 -0.91 -18.37
CA PHE A 119 12.48 -0.90 -17.32
C PHE A 119 11.31 0.05 -17.57
N GLY A 120 11.43 0.96 -18.53
CA GLY A 120 10.45 2.02 -18.81
C GLY A 120 10.87 3.36 -18.19
N SER A 121 10.62 4.46 -18.91
CA SER A 121 10.96 5.82 -18.45
C SER A 121 10.21 6.22 -17.19
N GLU A 122 8.98 5.74 -17.02
CA GLU A 122 8.14 6.01 -15.85
C GLU A 122 8.73 5.47 -14.54
N LYS A 123 9.75 4.62 -14.62
CA LYS A 123 10.42 4.02 -13.46
C LYS A 123 11.77 4.63 -13.14
N ILE A 124 12.26 5.58 -13.93
CA ILE A 124 13.62 6.12 -13.79
C ILE A 124 13.55 7.62 -13.50
N TYR A 125 13.97 8.01 -12.31
CA TYR A 125 13.97 9.40 -11.86
C TYR A 125 15.41 9.90 -11.74
N ALA A 126 15.63 11.20 -11.92
CA ALA A 126 16.93 11.84 -11.73
C ALA A 126 16.95 12.58 -10.38
N TYR A 127 17.82 12.17 -9.45
CA TYR A 127 18.02 12.85 -8.18
C TYR A 127 19.18 13.84 -8.31
N MET A 128 18.88 15.12 -8.03
CA MET A 128 19.83 16.23 -8.05
C MET A 128 20.14 16.65 -6.62
N PRO A 129 21.39 16.47 -6.14
CA PRO A 129 21.75 16.79 -4.75
C PRO A 129 21.77 18.29 -4.44
N ASP A 130 21.80 19.13 -5.48
CA ASP A 130 21.61 20.57 -5.42
C ASP A 130 21.14 21.09 -6.79
N LEU A 131 20.80 22.38 -6.88
CA LEU A 131 20.23 22.97 -8.10
C LEU A 131 21.26 23.35 -9.17
N SER A 132 22.56 23.16 -8.94
CA SER A 132 23.57 23.42 -9.98
C SER A 132 23.44 22.49 -11.20
N TYR A 133 22.70 21.38 -11.05
CA TYR A 133 22.41 20.40 -12.10
C TYR A 133 21.18 20.75 -12.96
N LEU A 134 20.44 21.82 -12.63
CA LEU A 134 19.24 22.20 -13.39
C LEU A 134 19.52 22.49 -14.87
N ASN A 135 20.73 22.98 -15.18
CA ASN A 135 21.17 23.24 -16.54
C ASN A 135 21.32 21.98 -17.41
N ARG A 136 21.34 20.78 -16.81
CA ARG A 136 21.42 19.47 -17.48
C ARG A 136 20.08 18.73 -17.53
N VAL A 137 18.98 19.33 -17.08
CA VAL A 137 17.67 18.63 -17.05
C VAL A 137 17.24 18.11 -18.42
N GLU A 138 17.46 18.86 -19.50
CA GLU A 138 17.17 18.40 -20.87
C GLU A 138 17.97 17.15 -21.27
N GLU A 139 19.22 17.02 -20.80
CA GLU A 139 20.03 15.82 -21.01
C GLU A 139 19.41 14.61 -20.29
N TYR A 140 19.02 14.78 -19.02
CA TYR A 140 18.40 13.71 -18.24
C TYR A 140 17.05 13.25 -18.82
N ILE A 141 16.24 14.19 -19.32
CA ILE A 141 14.99 13.87 -20.03
C ILE A 141 15.28 13.07 -21.30
N GLN A 142 16.28 13.46 -22.09
CA GLN A 142 16.68 12.74 -23.31
C GLN A 142 17.18 11.32 -23.00
N LEU A 143 17.84 11.13 -21.86
CA LEU A 143 18.28 9.83 -21.36
C LEU A 143 17.11 9.00 -20.80
N GLY A 144 15.96 9.61 -20.52
CA GLY A 144 14.70 8.93 -20.20
C GLY A 144 14.16 9.18 -18.80
N ALA A 145 14.77 10.05 -17.99
CA ALA A 145 14.26 10.37 -16.66
C ALA A 145 12.89 11.08 -16.72
N SER A 146 11.89 10.53 -16.03
CA SER A 146 10.52 11.06 -16.05
C SER A 146 10.21 12.10 -14.97
N VAL A 147 11.02 12.16 -13.91
CA VAL A 147 10.85 13.07 -12.77
C VAL A 147 12.22 13.54 -12.26
N MET A 148 12.30 14.83 -11.92
CA MET A 148 13.48 15.46 -11.33
C MET A 148 13.30 15.61 -9.82
N ILE A 149 14.15 14.99 -9.00
CA ILE A 149 14.11 15.15 -7.55
C ILE A 149 15.13 16.23 -7.17
N CYS A 150 14.62 17.43 -6.87
CA CYS A 150 15.39 18.64 -6.66
C CYS A 150 15.64 18.87 -5.17
N ARG A 151 16.91 18.88 -4.77
CA ARG A 151 17.28 19.23 -3.39
C ARG A 151 17.67 20.71 -3.27
N ALA A 152 17.02 21.39 -2.33
CA ALA A 152 17.34 22.75 -1.95
C ALA A 152 18.67 22.83 -1.16
N SER A 153 19.25 24.03 -1.14
CA SER A 153 20.38 24.35 -0.26
C SER A 153 19.99 24.33 1.23
N GLY A 154 18.73 24.68 1.53
CA GLY A 154 18.14 24.72 2.87
C GLY A 154 17.15 23.59 3.17
N PRO A 155 16.43 23.67 4.32
CA PRO A 155 15.36 22.74 4.67
C PRO A 155 14.12 22.86 3.76
N VAL A 156 13.96 24.02 3.12
CA VAL A 156 12.87 24.40 2.21
C VAL A 156 13.47 25.25 1.08
N LEU A 157 12.84 25.23 -0.10
CA LEU A 157 13.23 26.05 -1.24
C LEU A 157 12.93 27.53 -1.02
N SER A 158 13.88 28.39 -1.37
CA SER A 158 13.67 29.83 -1.50
C SER A 158 12.84 30.16 -2.75
N LEU A 159 12.29 31.38 -2.81
CA LEU A 159 11.56 31.86 -3.98
C LEU A 159 12.40 31.89 -5.26
N ALA A 160 13.72 32.13 -5.15
CA ALA A 160 14.63 32.11 -6.30
C ALA A 160 14.79 30.68 -6.82
N GLU A 161 15.07 29.72 -5.93
CA GLU A 161 15.19 28.30 -6.26
C GLU A 161 13.88 27.74 -6.87
N LEU A 162 12.71 28.17 -6.37
CA LEU A 162 11.41 27.84 -6.97
C LEU A 162 11.23 28.44 -8.36
N GLY A 163 11.76 29.64 -8.61
CA GLY A 163 11.78 30.26 -9.93
C GLY A 163 12.56 29.42 -10.94
N GLU A 164 13.75 28.95 -10.56
CA GLU A 164 14.59 28.08 -11.39
C GLU A 164 13.91 26.74 -11.70
N ILE A 165 13.28 26.11 -10.71
CA ILE A 165 12.47 24.89 -10.91
C ILE A 165 11.22 25.19 -11.77
N GLY A 166 10.66 26.39 -11.69
CA GLY A 166 9.53 26.81 -12.52
C GLY A 166 9.86 26.92 -14.01
N GLU A 167 11.14 26.92 -14.39
CA GLU A 167 11.59 27.02 -15.77
C GLU A 167 11.91 25.66 -16.41
N ILE A 168 12.01 24.57 -15.64
CA ILE A 168 12.30 23.26 -16.20
C ILE A 168 11.09 22.66 -16.93
N SER A 169 11.38 21.84 -17.94
CA SER A 169 10.40 21.22 -18.83
C SER A 169 9.80 19.90 -18.31
N CYS A 170 10.17 19.49 -17.09
CA CYS A 170 9.79 18.21 -16.48
C CYS A 170 9.16 18.41 -15.09
N ARG A 171 8.42 17.40 -14.64
CA ARG A 171 7.86 17.37 -13.28
C ARG A 171 8.98 17.15 -12.26
N SER A 172 8.76 17.69 -11.08
CA SER A 172 9.75 17.65 -10.01
C SER A 172 9.17 17.26 -8.65
N LEU A 173 9.97 16.53 -7.91
CA LEU A 173 9.80 16.33 -6.47
C LEU A 173 10.81 17.21 -5.75
N ILE A 174 10.41 17.72 -4.61
CA ILE A 174 11.28 18.53 -3.76
C ILE A 174 11.40 17.90 -2.38
N PHE A 175 12.29 18.43 -1.56
CA PHE A 175 12.35 18.05 -0.15
C PHE A 175 11.76 19.16 0.71
N CYS A 176 11.01 18.76 1.73
CA CYS A 176 10.51 19.66 2.76
C CYS A 176 10.74 19.00 4.12
N GLY A 177 11.37 19.72 5.05
CA GLY A 177 11.60 19.21 6.39
C GLY A 177 12.07 20.30 7.34
N GLY A 178 12.35 19.92 8.60
CA GLY A 178 13.00 20.82 9.55
C GLY A 178 12.07 21.62 10.46
N HIS A 179 10.75 21.43 10.37
CA HIS A 179 9.77 22.02 11.28
C HIS A 179 9.11 20.91 12.11
N GLU A 180 9.05 21.09 13.44
CA GLU A 180 8.26 20.24 14.34
C GLU A 180 6.77 20.61 14.30
N ASN A 181 6.47 21.86 13.92
CA ASN A 181 5.12 22.39 13.86
C ASN A 181 4.49 22.15 12.47
N VAL A 182 3.32 21.50 12.46
CA VAL A 182 2.56 21.15 11.25
C VAL A 182 2.11 22.39 10.46
N GLN A 183 1.73 23.48 11.14
CA GLN A 183 1.27 24.69 10.49
C GLN A 183 2.40 25.45 9.78
N GLU A 184 3.59 25.50 10.39
CA GLU A 184 4.79 26.05 9.73
C GLU A 184 5.15 25.24 8.49
N MET A 185 5.22 23.91 8.62
CA MET A 185 5.49 23.02 7.48
C MET A 185 4.46 23.18 6.36
N ALA A 186 3.17 23.30 6.68
CA ALA A 186 2.14 23.55 5.68
C ALA A 186 2.31 24.89 4.96
N GLY A 187 2.83 25.92 5.64
CA GLY A 187 3.17 27.21 5.04
C GLY A 187 4.26 27.08 3.96
N ASP A 188 5.31 26.34 4.26
CA ASP A 188 6.42 26.07 3.34
C ASP A 188 6.01 25.19 2.16
N LEU A 189 5.22 24.16 2.44
CA LEU A 189 4.64 23.30 1.41
C LEU A 189 3.70 24.08 0.50
N LYS A 190 2.89 25.00 1.03
CA LYS A 190 1.99 25.85 0.21
C LYS A 190 2.77 26.66 -0.81
N LEU A 191 3.88 27.29 -0.40
CA LEU A 191 4.72 28.07 -1.30
C LEU A 191 5.31 27.19 -2.40
N SER A 192 5.84 26.03 -2.01
CA SER A 192 6.57 25.15 -2.91
C SER A 192 5.65 24.39 -3.89
N LEU A 193 4.56 23.79 -3.38
CA LEU A 193 3.58 23.05 -4.18
C LEU A 193 2.70 23.95 -5.05
N GLY A 194 2.71 25.27 -4.79
CA GLY A 194 2.11 26.27 -5.67
C GLY A 194 2.84 26.40 -7.01
N CYS A 195 4.10 25.95 -7.11
CA CYS A 195 4.82 25.86 -8.37
C CYS A 195 4.21 24.75 -9.25
N PRO A 196 3.81 25.03 -10.51
CA PRO A 196 3.21 24.03 -11.39
C PRO A 196 4.09 22.80 -11.61
N GLN A 197 5.41 23.00 -11.75
CA GLN A 197 6.40 21.95 -11.99
C GLN A 197 6.63 21.04 -10.79
N VAL A 198 6.30 21.48 -9.57
CA VAL A 198 6.51 20.67 -8.36
C VAL A 198 5.29 19.76 -8.18
N GLU A 199 5.40 18.48 -8.49
CA GLU A 199 4.28 17.52 -8.36
C GLU A 199 4.13 16.98 -6.94
N GLY A 200 5.16 17.09 -6.09
CA GLY A 200 5.10 16.61 -4.72
C GLY A 200 6.32 16.97 -3.89
N ALA A 201 6.23 16.66 -2.60
CA ALA A 201 7.28 16.92 -1.62
C ALA A 201 7.60 15.69 -0.79
N VAL A 202 8.88 15.35 -0.72
CA VAL A 202 9.45 14.36 0.18
C VAL A 202 9.63 15.00 1.56
N LEU A 203 8.81 14.55 2.50
CA LEU A 203 8.70 15.06 3.85
C LEU A 203 9.74 14.43 4.78
N THR A 204 10.20 15.24 5.74
CA THR A 204 10.95 14.76 6.91
C THR A 204 10.19 15.11 8.18
N LEU A 205 9.54 14.12 8.77
CA LEU A 205 8.77 14.23 10.01
C LEU A 205 9.47 13.49 11.14
N THR A 206 9.23 13.92 12.38
CA THR A 206 9.53 13.12 13.57
C THR A 206 8.56 11.94 13.67
N GLU A 207 8.94 10.90 14.41
CA GLU A 207 8.09 9.71 14.58
C GLU A 207 6.70 10.07 15.14
N ASP A 208 6.65 10.95 16.14
CA ASP A 208 5.41 11.46 16.75
C ASP A 208 4.50 12.23 15.78
N ASN A 209 5.03 12.70 14.65
CA ASN A 209 4.30 13.49 13.66
C ASN A 209 3.93 12.67 12.40
N LEU A 210 4.29 11.39 12.32
CA LEU A 210 3.94 10.56 11.16
C LEU A 210 2.42 10.41 10.97
N ASP A 211 1.63 10.62 12.02
CA ASP A 211 0.18 10.58 11.93
C ASP A 211 -0.47 11.88 11.43
N LYS A 212 0.35 12.90 11.12
CA LYS A 212 -0.08 14.25 10.74
C LYS A 212 -0.15 14.51 9.24
N VAL A 213 0.15 13.52 8.40
CA VAL A 213 0.19 13.73 6.94
C VAL A 213 -1.19 14.15 6.40
N MET A 214 -2.28 13.51 6.84
CA MET A 214 -3.63 13.92 6.46
C MET A 214 -3.99 15.32 6.98
N GLU A 215 -3.52 15.70 8.17
CA GLU A 215 -3.70 17.06 8.71
C GLU A 215 -3.02 18.11 7.80
N LEU A 216 -1.78 17.84 7.35
CA LEU A 216 -1.08 18.68 6.37
C LEU A 216 -1.88 18.81 5.07
N LYS A 217 -2.42 17.70 4.55
CA LYS A 217 -3.24 17.72 3.33
C LYS A 217 -4.49 18.58 3.49
N GLN A 218 -5.17 18.51 4.63
CA GLN A 218 -6.35 19.35 4.91
C GLN A 218 -5.99 20.84 4.98
N ILE A 219 -4.86 21.20 5.59
CA ILE A 219 -4.38 22.60 5.64
C ILE A 219 -4.06 23.10 4.23
N LEU A 220 -3.33 22.31 3.44
CA LEU A 220 -2.97 22.63 2.05
C LEU A 220 -4.21 22.81 1.17
N LYS A 221 -5.20 21.93 1.32
CA LYS A 221 -6.51 22.05 0.67
C LYS A 221 -7.22 23.35 1.01
N GLY A 222 -7.28 23.70 2.30
CA GLY A 222 -7.83 24.99 2.75
C GLY A 222 -7.09 26.20 2.17
N ALA A 223 -5.82 26.01 1.79
CA ALA A 223 -5.00 27.02 1.13
C ALA A 223 -5.08 27.00 -0.42
N GLY A 224 -5.91 26.13 -1.02
CA GLY A 224 -6.11 26.02 -2.46
C GLY A 224 -5.14 25.09 -3.19
N ILE A 225 -4.32 24.33 -2.46
CA ILE A 225 -3.44 23.29 -3.04
C ILE A 225 -4.21 21.98 -3.09
N VAL A 226 -4.37 21.41 -4.28
CA VAL A 226 -5.09 20.14 -4.48
C VAL A 226 -4.22 18.98 -4.01
N THR A 227 -4.69 18.24 -3.01
CA THR A 227 -4.05 17.06 -2.42
C THR A 227 -5.07 15.91 -2.30
N ASP A 228 -4.60 14.67 -2.18
CA ASP A 228 -5.49 13.50 -2.10
C ASP A 228 -6.11 13.41 -0.71
N THR A 229 -7.33 13.94 -0.58
CA THR A 229 -8.15 13.95 0.64
C THR A 229 -9.50 13.29 0.37
N PHE A 230 -10.16 12.80 1.41
CA PHE A 230 -11.52 12.29 1.27
C PHE A 230 -12.52 13.43 1.08
N GLU A 231 -13.28 13.36 0.00
CA GLU A 231 -14.35 14.31 -0.32
C GLU A 231 -15.67 13.59 -0.54
N SER A 232 -16.74 14.14 0.02
CA SER A 232 -18.09 13.67 -0.28
C SER A 232 -18.59 14.32 -1.56
N SER A 233 -19.09 13.50 -2.50
CA SER A 233 -19.82 14.00 -3.67
C SER A 233 -21.23 14.49 -3.34
N LEU A 234 -21.71 14.24 -2.11
CA LEU A 234 -23.01 14.67 -1.61
C LEU A 234 -22.85 15.56 -0.38
N GLU A 235 -23.63 16.64 -0.31
CA GLU A 235 -23.79 17.41 0.92
C GLU A 235 -24.60 16.61 1.95
N TRP A 236 -24.27 16.75 3.25
CA TRP A 236 -24.94 16.03 4.34
C TRP A 236 -26.46 16.22 4.35
N LYS A 237 -26.97 17.40 3.94
CA LYS A 237 -28.41 17.67 3.83
C LYS A 237 -29.18 16.72 2.89
N ASN A 238 -28.47 16.02 2.00
CA ASN A 238 -29.04 15.05 1.07
C ASN A 238 -29.00 13.60 1.59
N PHE A 239 -28.41 13.40 2.77
CA PHE A 239 -28.45 12.14 3.51
C PHE A 239 -29.81 12.06 4.21
N LYS A 240 -30.30 10.83 4.42
CA LYS A 240 -31.56 10.56 5.12
C LYS A 240 -31.28 9.83 6.44
N PRO A 241 -30.70 10.52 7.44
CA PRO A 241 -30.51 9.89 8.75
C PRO A 241 -31.85 9.50 9.36
N GLY A 242 -31.80 8.57 10.32
CA GLY A 242 -32.95 8.20 11.14
C GLY A 242 -33.49 9.37 11.96
N SER A 243 -34.60 9.14 12.66
CA SER A 243 -35.23 10.17 13.52
C SER A 243 -34.33 10.69 14.64
N ASP A 244 -33.27 9.96 14.97
CA ASP A 244 -32.23 10.33 15.94
C ASP A 244 -31.08 11.14 15.32
N GLY A 245 -31.15 11.46 14.02
CA GLY A 245 -30.11 12.19 13.30
C GLY A 245 -28.88 11.34 12.96
N LEU A 246 -28.99 10.01 13.10
CA LEU A 246 -27.90 9.08 12.87
C LEU A 246 -28.09 8.28 11.58
N ILE A 247 -27.00 8.04 10.88
CA ILE A 247 -26.95 7.15 9.72
C ILE A 247 -26.23 5.85 10.10
N PRO A 248 -26.79 4.67 9.80
CA PRO A 248 -26.07 3.41 9.92
C PRO A 248 -24.86 3.36 8.98
N VAL A 249 -23.78 2.75 9.48
CA VAL A 249 -22.54 2.54 8.74
C VAL A 249 -22.16 1.08 8.81
N ILE A 250 -22.21 0.39 7.67
CA ILE A 250 -21.69 -0.96 7.49
C ILE A 250 -20.20 -0.84 7.19
N VAL A 251 -19.38 -1.55 7.96
CA VAL A 251 -17.91 -1.48 7.85
C VAL A 251 -17.41 -2.80 7.30
N GLN A 252 -16.61 -2.74 6.24
CA GLN A 252 -16.13 -3.90 5.50
C GLN A 252 -14.61 -3.81 5.34
N ASP A 253 -13.91 -4.94 5.43
CA ASP A 253 -12.48 -4.99 5.07
C ASP A 253 -12.30 -4.75 3.57
N TYR A 254 -11.40 -3.82 3.21
CA TYR A 254 -11.19 -3.43 1.82
C TYR A 254 -10.59 -4.53 0.92
N LYS A 255 -9.87 -5.51 1.49
CA LYS A 255 -9.26 -6.62 0.75
C LYS A 255 -10.15 -7.85 0.77
N THR A 256 -10.59 -8.28 1.96
CA THR A 256 -11.32 -9.54 2.11
C THR A 256 -12.82 -9.41 1.85
N LEU A 257 -13.33 -8.18 1.79
CA LEU A 257 -14.77 -7.88 1.68
C LEU A 257 -15.60 -8.45 2.85
N GLU A 258 -14.95 -8.87 3.94
CA GLU A 258 -15.62 -9.33 5.14
C GLU A 258 -16.32 -8.15 5.84
N VAL A 259 -17.59 -8.29 6.19
CA VAL A 259 -18.28 -7.31 7.03
C VAL A 259 -17.72 -7.40 8.44
N LEU A 260 -17.11 -6.31 8.92
CA LEU A 260 -16.41 -6.24 10.20
C LEU A 260 -17.34 -5.82 11.33
N MET A 261 -18.14 -4.77 11.12
CA MET A 261 -19.05 -4.25 12.14
C MET A 261 -20.12 -3.34 11.54
N MET A 262 -21.09 -2.95 12.36
CA MET A 262 -22.05 -1.90 12.06
C MET A 262 -22.00 -0.86 13.19
N ALA A 263 -21.95 0.41 12.83
CA ALA A 263 -21.95 1.54 13.75
C ALA A 263 -22.87 2.66 13.22
N TYR A 264 -22.87 3.81 13.90
CA TYR A 264 -23.68 4.96 13.54
C TYR A 264 -22.79 6.19 13.40
N MET A 265 -23.14 7.08 12.48
CA MET A 265 -22.52 8.40 12.33
C MET A 265 -23.58 9.50 12.40
N ASN A 266 -23.25 10.63 13.04
CA ASN A 266 -23.88 11.92 12.80
C ASN A 266 -23.00 12.75 11.82
N GLU A 267 -23.45 13.95 11.46
CA GLU A 267 -22.71 14.84 10.54
C GLU A 267 -21.28 15.09 11.01
N GLU A 268 -21.10 15.40 12.29
CA GLU A 268 -19.81 15.70 12.88
C GLU A 268 -18.83 14.51 12.77
N SER A 269 -19.29 13.30 13.06
CA SER A 269 -18.48 12.08 12.94
C SER A 269 -18.13 11.73 11.50
N PHE A 270 -19.02 12.02 10.55
CA PHE A 270 -18.76 11.87 9.12
C PHE A 270 -17.69 12.86 8.65
N GLN A 271 -17.81 14.13 9.01
CA GLN A 271 -16.80 15.14 8.68
C GLN A 271 -15.44 14.84 9.34
N ALA A 272 -15.42 14.39 10.59
CA ALA A 272 -14.20 13.95 11.26
C ALA A 272 -13.54 12.76 10.56
N THR A 273 -14.34 11.84 10.02
CA THR A 273 -13.86 10.69 9.22
C THR A 273 -13.22 11.16 7.92
N LEU A 274 -13.86 12.07 7.17
CA LEU A 274 -13.28 12.65 5.96
C LEU A 274 -12.00 13.44 6.22
N ALA A 275 -11.98 14.22 7.31
CA ALA A 275 -10.86 15.08 7.66
C ALA A 275 -9.61 14.27 8.06
N SER A 276 -9.79 13.18 8.80
CA SER A 276 -8.68 12.38 9.34
C SER A 276 -8.31 11.15 8.54
N GLY A 277 -9.21 10.66 7.67
CA GLY A 277 -9.08 9.36 7.03
C GLY A 277 -9.22 8.17 7.99
N ARG A 278 -9.65 8.41 9.24
CA ARG A 278 -9.87 7.38 10.27
C ARG A 278 -11.35 7.30 10.62
N MET A 279 -11.88 6.10 10.77
CA MET A 279 -13.30 5.92 11.11
C MET A 279 -13.62 6.52 12.48
N THR A 280 -14.47 7.55 12.47
CA THR A 280 -15.03 8.18 13.66
C THR A 280 -16.53 7.95 13.67
N TYR A 281 -17.03 7.35 14.74
CA TYR A 281 -18.45 7.03 14.91
C TYR A 281 -19.10 7.93 15.96
N PHE A 282 -20.43 7.94 15.99
CA PHE A 282 -21.19 8.50 17.10
C PHE A 282 -21.67 7.39 18.04
N SER A 283 -21.18 7.40 19.29
CA SER A 283 -21.59 6.42 20.29
C SER A 283 -22.95 6.79 20.86
N ARG A 284 -23.99 6.04 20.50
CA ARG A 284 -25.36 6.26 21.01
C ARG A 284 -25.47 6.15 22.54
N SER A 285 -24.71 5.26 23.16
CA SER A 285 -24.74 5.09 24.62
C SER A 285 -23.98 6.20 25.36
N ARG A 286 -22.89 6.72 24.78
CA ARG A 286 -22.05 7.75 25.39
C ARG A 286 -22.40 9.18 24.92
N GLN A 287 -23.24 9.31 23.90
CA GLN A 287 -23.63 10.58 23.26
C GLN A 287 -22.43 11.46 22.89
N LYS A 288 -21.40 10.85 22.29
CA LYS A 288 -20.18 11.55 21.87
C LYS A 288 -19.54 10.90 20.66
N LEU A 289 -18.65 11.65 19.99
CA LEU A 289 -17.73 11.11 18.99
C LEU A 289 -16.86 10.01 19.58
N TRP A 290 -16.55 9.02 18.76
CA TRP A 290 -15.71 7.89 19.10
C TRP A 290 -14.82 7.54 17.91
N LEU A 291 -13.54 7.89 18.02
CA LEU A 291 -12.52 7.45 17.10
C LEU A 291 -12.23 5.95 17.32
N LYS A 292 -12.50 5.11 16.33
CA LYS A 292 -12.28 3.66 16.45
C LYS A 292 -10.78 3.39 16.57
N GLY A 293 -10.40 2.70 17.64
CA GLY A 293 -9.01 2.35 17.92
C GLY A 293 -8.33 3.24 18.96
N GLU A 294 -8.90 4.41 19.29
CA GLU A 294 -8.28 5.36 20.25
C GLU A 294 -7.91 4.72 21.59
N THR A 295 -8.72 3.80 22.10
CA THR A 295 -8.45 3.09 23.37
C THR A 295 -7.70 1.77 23.19
N SER A 296 -7.87 1.08 22.05
CA SER A 296 -7.40 -0.30 21.87
C SER A 296 -6.22 -0.45 20.90
N GLY A 297 -5.83 0.62 20.20
CA GLY A 297 -4.90 0.58 19.06
C GLY A 297 -5.46 -0.07 17.79
N HIS A 298 -6.71 -0.55 17.80
CA HIS A 298 -7.33 -1.25 16.65
C HIS A 298 -8.07 -0.27 15.74
N PHE A 299 -7.28 0.56 15.05
CA PHE A 299 -7.77 1.59 14.14
C PHE A 299 -8.42 1.02 12.87
N GLN A 300 -9.23 1.85 12.24
CA GLN A 300 -9.84 1.61 10.92
C GLN A 300 -9.52 2.81 10.03
N TYR A 301 -8.72 2.58 9.01
CA TYR A 301 -8.33 3.60 8.03
C TYR A 301 -9.25 3.50 6.81
N VAL A 302 -9.84 4.62 6.41
CA VAL A 302 -10.79 4.69 5.30
C VAL A 302 -10.06 4.38 4.00
N LYS A 303 -10.65 3.52 3.17
CA LYS A 303 -10.23 3.31 1.78
C LYS A 303 -11.32 3.79 0.80
N SER A 304 -12.59 3.59 1.12
CA SER A 304 -13.69 4.24 0.40
C SER A 304 -14.95 4.34 1.26
N LEU A 305 -15.80 5.32 0.94
CA LEU A 305 -17.15 5.47 1.50
C LEU A 305 -18.16 5.49 0.35
N LYS A 306 -19.21 4.68 0.46
CA LYS A 306 -20.33 4.65 -0.47
C LYS A 306 -21.62 4.85 0.31
N ILE A 307 -22.62 5.44 -0.33
CA ILE A 307 -23.97 5.55 0.20
C ILE A 307 -24.90 4.68 -0.65
N ASP A 308 -25.96 4.13 -0.06
CA ASP A 308 -26.95 3.31 -0.76
C ASP A 308 -27.92 4.14 -1.62
N CYS A 309 -28.87 3.48 -2.26
CA CYS A 309 -29.69 4.07 -3.33
C CYS A 309 -30.72 5.09 -2.85
N ASP A 310 -31.07 5.08 -1.57
CA ASP A 310 -31.97 6.03 -0.93
C ASP A 310 -31.26 6.96 0.06
N ASN A 311 -29.93 6.91 0.13
CA ASN A 311 -29.06 7.79 0.90
C ASN A 311 -29.22 7.67 2.43
N ASP A 312 -29.59 6.50 2.94
CA ASP A 312 -29.83 6.28 4.36
C ASP A 312 -28.84 5.33 5.04
N THR A 313 -27.92 4.73 4.29
CA THR A 313 -26.88 3.85 4.85
C THR A 313 -25.52 4.07 4.17
N ILE A 314 -24.45 4.12 4.95
CA ILE A 314 -23.07 4.19 4.45
C ILE A 314 -22.44 2.79 4.45
N LEU A 315 -21.78 2.42 3.36
CA LEU A 315 -20.82 1.32 3.30
C LEU A 315 -19.41 1.89 3.33
N ALA A 316 -18.66 1.61 4.40
CA ALA A 316 -17.28 1.99 4.56
C ALA A 316 -16.34 0.80 4.31
N SER A 317 -15.51 0.89 3.27
CA SER A 317 -14.39 -0.04 3.06
C SER A 317 -13.17 0.49 3.79
N VAL A 318 -12.61 -0.31 4.70
CA VAL A 318 -11.53 0.11 5.61
C VAL A 318 -10.39 -0.88 5.65
N LYS A 319 -9.17 -0.39 5.89
CA LYS A 319 -8.04 -1.20 6.36
C LYS A 319 -8.14 -1.32 7.89
N GLN A 320 -8.41 -2.53 8.36
CA GLN A 320 -8.52 -2.83 9.80
C GLN A 320 -7.16 -3.15 10.41
N VAL A 321 -6.81 -2.47 11.51
CA VAL A 321 -5.69 -2.86 12.38
C VAL A 321 -6.21 -3.68 13.54
N GLY A 322 -5.65 -4.87 13.77
CA GLY A 322 -6.07 -5.76 14.85
C GLY A 322 -7.54 -6.19 14.73
N ALA A 323 -8.22 -6.37 15.87
CA ALA A 323 -9.62 -6.80 15.90
C ALA A 323 -10.60 -5.62 15.72
N ALA A 324 -11.64 -5.81 14.90
CA ALA A 324 -12.74 -4.83 14.87
C ALA A 324 -13.61 -4.95 16.13
N CYS A 325 -13.81 -6.17 16.63
CA CYS A 325 -14.65 -6.45 17.80
C CYS A 325 -13.89 -6.29 19.12
N HIS A 326 -14.59 -5.80 20.15
CA HIS A 326 -14.06 -5.69 21.51
C HIS A 326 -13.80 -7.05 22.19
N THR A 327 -14.33 -8.14 21.63
CA THR A 327 -14.07 -9.52 22.11
C THR A 327 -12.75 -10.09 21.58
N GLY A 328 -12.04 -9.36 20.73
CA GLY A 328 -10.83 -9.84 20.05
C GLY A 328 -11.11 -10.55 18.71
N ASN A 329 -12.38 -10.78 18.35
CA ASN A 329 -12.73 -11.33 17.04
C ASN A 329 -12.51 -10.30 15.92
N ARG A 330 -12.14 -10.80 14.74
CA ARG A 330 -11.92 -9.97 13.55
C ARG A 330 -13.19 -9.20 13.16
N SER A 331 -14.32 -9.90 13.07
CA SER A 331 -15.65 -9.34 12.84
C SER A 331 -16.53 -9.41 14.09
N CYS A 332 -17.52 -8.52 14.21
CA CYS A 332 -18.62 -8.61 15.16
C CYS A 332 -19.63 -9.70 14.79
N PHE A 333 -19.67 -10.16 13.53
CA PHE A 333 -20.63 -11.12 13.00
C PHE A 333 -20.07 -12.55 12.98
N PHE A 334 -19.42 -12.96 14.07
CA PHE A 334 -18.74 -14.26 14.18
C PHE A 334 -19.65 -15.42 14.63
N THR A 335 -20.91 -15.15 14.97
CA THR A 335 -21.87 -16.17 15.45
C THR A 335 -22.97 -16.39 14.42
N THR A 336 -23.06 -17.61 13.88
CA THR A 336 -24.13 -18.02 12.97
C THR A 336 -25.44 -18.20 13.73
N LEU A 337 -26.50 -17.46 13.33
CA LEU A 337 -27.83 -17.56 13.95
C LEU A 337 -28.72 -18.61 13.28
N ALA A 338 -28.66 -18.71 11.96
CA ALA A 338 -29.42 -19.65 11.15
C ALA A 338 -28.72 -19.83 9.81
N GLU A 339 -28.62 -21.08 9.36
CA GLU A 339 -28.00 -21.43 8.08
C GLU A 339 -28.83 -22.54 7.43
N LYS A 340 -29.02 -22.45 6.12
CA LYS A 340 -29.52 -23.56 5.31
C LYS A 340 -28.35 -24.07 4.50
N GLU A 341 -28.21 -25.39 4.41
CA GLU A 341 -27.27 -25.97 3.47
C GLU A 341 -27.62 -25.51 2.04
N TYR A 342 -26.67 -24.88 1.38
CA TYR A 342 -26.71 -24.62 -0.04
C TYR A 342 -25.40 -25.09 -0.64
N LYS A 343 -25.43 -25.40 -1.94
CA LYS A 343 -24.20 -25.67 -2.66
C LYS A 343 -23.50 -24.33 -2.85
N GLU A 344 -22.42 -24.09 -2.12
CA GLU A 344 -21.57 -22.94 -2.35
C GLU A 344 -21.00 -23.03 -3.77
N THR A 345 -21.10 -21.92 -4.50
CA THR A 345 -20.66 -21.81 -5.90
C THR A 345 -19.77 -20.60 -6.12
N ASN A 346 -19.60 -19.75 -5.10
CA ASN A 346 -18.58 -18.71 -5.09
C ASN A 346 -17.19 -19.38 -5.18
N PRO A 347 -16.41 -19.13 -6.24
CA PRO A 347 -15.13 -19.81 -6.43
C PRO A 347 -14.17 -19.65 -5.26
N LEU A 348 -14.09 -18.44 -4.66
CA LEU A 348 -13.17 -18.17 -3.54
C LEU A 348 -13.51 -19.04 -2.34
N LYS A 349 -14.78 -19.08 -1.97
CA LYS A 349 -15.24 -19.92 -0.86
C LYS A 349 -15.11 -21.40 -1.15
N VAL A 350 -15.36 -21.84 -2.38
CA VAL A 350 -15.15 -23.25 -2.76
C VAL A 350 -13.68 -23.64 -2.57
N PHE A 351 -12.73 -22.79 -2.97
CA PHE A 351 -11.30 -23.06 -2.74
C PHE A 351 -10.93 -23.05 -1.25
N GLU A 352 -11.43 -22.08 -0.49
CA GLU A 352 -11.21 -22.00 0.97
C GLU A 352 -11.79 -23.21 1.70
N GLU A 353 -13.02 -23.62 1.38
CA GLU A 353 -13.69 -24.77 2.00
C GLU A 353 -12.97 -26.09 1.66
N VAL A 354 -12.62 -26.30 0.38
CA VAL A 354 -11.90 -27.51 -0.04
C VAL A 354 -10.52 -27.56 0.63
N PHE A 355 -9.81 -26.43 0.70
CA PHE A 355 -8.53 -26.34 1.40
C PHE A 355 -8.67 -26.58 2.91
N GLY A 356 -9.70 -26.01 3.54
CA GLY A 356 -10.05 -26.24 4.94
C GLY A 356 -10.33 -27.71 5.24
N VAL A 357 -11.05 -28.41 4.36
CA VAL A 357 -11.25 -29.87 4.46
C VAL A 357 -9.94 -30.64 4.34
N ILE A 358 -9.01 -30.21 3.47
CA ILE A 358 -7.69 -30.84 3.33
C ILE A 358 -6.86 -30.65 4.61
N LEU A 359 -6.87 -29.44 5.19
CA LEU A 359 -6.20 -29.14 6.45
C LEU A 359 -6.78 -29.95 7.61
N ASP A 360 -8.12 -29.99 7.73
CA ASP A 360 -8.80 -30.82 8.73
C ASP A 360 -8.43 -32.29 8.58
N ARG A 361 -8.36 -32.82 7.35
CA ARG A 361 -7.93 -34.21 7.13
C ARG A 361 -6.49 -34.46 7.53
N LYS A 362 -5.61 -33.45 7.44
CA LYS A 362 -4.21 -33.56 7.87
C LYS A 362 -4.11 -33.63 9.40
N GLU A 363 -4.87 -32.80 10.11
CA GLU A 363 -4.86 -32.74 11.59
C GLU A 363 -5.72 -33.83 12.24
N HIS A 364 -6.84 -34.17 11.61
CA HIS A 364 -7.82 -35.17 12.05
C HIS A 364 -7.99 -36.25 10.97
N PRO A 365 -7.05 -37.22 10.86
CA PRO A 365 -7.10 -38.25 9.85
C PRO A 365 -8.40 -39.05 9.86
N LYS A 366 -8.97 -39.27 8.67
CA LYS A 366 -10.15 -40.12 8.48
C LYS A 366 -9.80 -41.32 7.63
N GLU A 367 -9.98 -42.51 8.20
CA GLU A 367 -9.74 -43.77 7.52
C GLU A 367 -10.51 -43.85 6.19
N GLY A 368 -9.84 -44.31 5.14
CA GLY A 368 -10.40 -44.42 3.78
C GLY A 368 -10.48 -43.10 2.99
N SER A 369 -10.06 -41.96 3.56
CA SER A 369 -9.99 -40.69 2.82
C SER A 369 -8.87 -40.69 1.78
N TYR A 370 -9.17 -40.26 0.56
CA TYR A 370 -8.16 -40.08 -0.50
C TYR A 370 -7.07 -39.08 -0.09
N THR A 371 -7.44 -37.99 0.60
CA THR A 371 -6.51 -36.98 1.09
C THR A 371 -5.51 -37.59 2.08
N ASN A 372 -5.98 -38.43 3.00
CA ASN A 372 -5.11 -39.10 3.96
C ASN A 372 -4.17 -40.09 3.26
N TYR A 373 -4.65 -40.82 2.25
CA TYR A 373 -3.78 -41.68 1.42
C TYR A 373 -2.64 -40.89 0.75
N LEU A 374 -2.90 -39.67 0.27
CA LEU A 374 -1.85 -38.81 -0.30
C LEU A 374 -0.83 -38.40 0.77
N PHE A 375 -1.28 -37.95 1.94
CA PHE A 375 -0.38 -37.59 3.05
C PHE A 375 0.42 -38.77 3.58
N ASP A 376 -0.21 -39.95 3.75
CA ASP A 376 0.44 -41.18 4.23
C ASP A 376 1.54 -41.68 3.30
N LYS A 377 1.38 -41.46 1.98
CA LYS A 377 2.39 -41.80 0.97
C LYS A 377 3.47 -40.73 0.81
N GLY A 378 3.27 -39.55 1.39
CA GLY A 378 4.23 -38.46 1.42
C GLY A 378 4.40 -37.70 0.10
N ILE A 379 5.37 -36.77 0.12
CA ILE A 379 5.58 -35.76 -0.91
C ILE A 379 5.72 -36.33 -2.33
N ASP A 380 6.41 -37.46 -2.51
CA ASP A 380 6.61 -38.05 -3.84
C ASP A 380 5.30 -38.45 -4.50
N LYS A 381 4.33 -38.93 -3.70
CA LYS A 381 3.00 -39.30 -4.22
C LYS A 381 2.18 -38.06 -4.58
N ILE A 382 2.26 -37.01 -3.76
CA ILE A 382 1.59 -35.74 -4.01
C ILE A 382 2.13 -35.12 -5.30
N LEU A 383 3.45 -35.01 -5.44
CA LEU A 383 4.10 -34.45 -6.63
C LEU A 383 3.82 -35.28 -7.89
N LYS A 384 3.80 -36.61 -7.76
CA LYS A 384 3.43 -37.49 -8.88
C LYS A 384 2.03 -37.17 -9.39
N LYS A 385 1.03 -37.08 -8.49
CA LYS A 385 -0.34 -36.73 -8.88
C LYS A 385 -0.39 -35.33 -9.50
N LEU A 386 0.20 -34.33 -8.85
CA LEU A 386 0.24 -32.95 -9.38
C LEU A 386 0.82 -32.88 -10.80
N GLY A 387 1.91 -33.62 -11.08
CA GLY A 387 2.52 -33.67 -12.40
C GLY A 387 1.71 -34.44 -13.45
N GLU A 388 0.99 -35.50 -13.04
CA GLU A 388 0.03 -36.22 -13.88
C GLU A 388 -1.08 -35.25 -14.35
N GLU A 389 -1.76 -34.59 -13.42
CA GLU A 389 -2.86 -33.66 -13.74
C GLU A 389 -2.39 -32.50 -14.62
N ALA A 390 -1.19 -31.95 -14.35
CA ALA A 390 -0.60 -30.89 -15.18
C ALA A 390 -0.39 -31.33 -16.64
N THR A 391 0.01 -32.59 -16.84
CA THR A 391 0.20 -33.17 -18.18
C THR A 391 -1.15 -33.44 -18.83
N GLU A 392 -2.13 -33.91 -18.06
CA GLU A 392 -3.50 -34.17 -18.54
C GLU A 392 -4.19 -32.87 -18.98
N ILE A 393 -3.99 -31.74 -18.29
CA ILE A 393 -4.44 -30.41 -18.76
C ILE A 393 -3.88 -30.10 -20.15
N VAL A 394 -2.58 -30.31 -20.38
CA VAL A 394 -1.93 -30.02 -21.67
C VAL A 394 -2.52 -30.89 -22.79
N ILE A 395 -2.84 -32.15 -22.49
CA ILE A 395 -3.46 -33.07 -23.43
C ILE A 395 -4.92 -32.65 -23.70
N ALA A 396 -5.72 -32.45 -22.65
CA ALA A 396 -7.11 -32.08 -22.73
C ALA A 396 -7.33 -30.72 -23.43
N ALA A 397 -6.39 -29.78 -23.28
CA ALA A 397 -6.42 -28.49 -23.99
C ALA A 397 -6.34 -28.61 -25.52
N LYS A 398 -5.88 -29.75 -26.05
CA LYS A 398 -5.87 -30.03 -27.49
C LYS A 398 -7.16 -30.68 -27.98
N ASN A 399 -8.03 -31.13 -27.08
CA ASN A 399 -9.27 -31.81 -27.42
C ASN A 399 -10.41 -30.78 -27.64
N PRO A 400 -11.38 -31.08 -28.51
CA PRO A 400 -12.47 -30.16 -28.81
C PRO A 400 -13.52 -30.05 -27.69
N ASN A 401 -13.52 -30.96 -26.71
CA ASN A 401 -14.51 -30.97 -25.63
C ASN A 401 -13.99 -30.17 -24.41
N PRO A 402 -14.57 -29.01 -24.08
CA PRO A 402 -14.15 -28.22 -22.94
C PRO A 402 -14.51 -28.85 -21.57
N GLU A 403 -15.32 -29.91 -21.52
CA GLU A 403 -15.60 -30.60 -20.26
C GLU A 403 -14.36 -31.32 -19.72
N GLU A 404 -13.56 -31.93 -20.59
CA GLU A 404 -12.38 -32.71 -20.19
C GLU A 404 -11.37 -31.82 -19.47
N ILE A 405 -10.99 -30.69 -20.09
CA ILE A 405 -10.05 -29.74 -19.48
C ILE A 405 -10.56 -29.16 -18.15
N LYS A 406 -11.88 -29.02 -17.95
CA LYS A 406 -12.43 -28.55 -16.66
C LYS A 406 -12.20 -29.55 -15.53
N TYR A 407 -12.31 -30.85 -15.81
CA TYR A 407 -12.02 -31.90 -14.82
C TYR A 407 -10.53 -31.92 -14.49
N GLU A 408 -9.65 -31.91 -15.50
CA GLU A 408 -8.20 -31.93 -15.27
C GLU A 408 -7.71 -30.69 -14.50
N ILE A 409 -8.26 -29.51 -14.80
CA ILE A 409 -7.95 -28.29 -14.02
C ILE A 409 -8.42 -28.44 -12.57
N SER A 410 -9.60 -29.04 -12.35
CA SER A 410 -10.14 -29.22 -11.00
C SER A 410 -9.29 -30.18 -10.18
N ASP A 411 -8.85 -31.30 -10.77
CA ASP A 411 -7.98 -32.28 -10.11
C ASP A 411 -6.57 -31.71 -9.89
N PHE A 412 -6.02 -30.95 -10.84
CA PHE A 412 -4.77 -30.22 -10.64
C PHE A 412 -4.84 -29.26 -9.46
N LEU A 413 -5.88 -28.44 -9.38
CA LEU A 413 -6.06 -27.47 -8.29
C LEU A 413 -6.24 -28.19 -6.94
N TYR A 414 -6.94 -29.32 -6.91
CA TYR A 414 -7.05 -30.15 -5.71
C TYR A 414 -5.68 -30.65 -5.23
N HIS A 415 -4.89 -31.26 -6.11
CA HIS A 415 -3.56 -31.75 -5.76
C HIS A 415 -2.58 -30.62 -5.42
N MET A 416 -2.75 -29.45 -6.03
CA MET A 416 -1.99 -28.25 -5.69
C MET A 416 -2.31 -27.79 -4.26
N MET A 417 -3.58 -27.79 -3.87
CA MET A 417 -4.00 -27.51 -2.49
C MET A 417 -3.48 -28.55 -1.49
N VAL A 418 -3.40 -29.83 -1.85
CA VAL A 418 -2.76 -30.86 -1.01
C VAL A 418 -1.26 -30.58 -0.83
N LEU A 419 -0.57 -30.16 -1.89
CA LEU A 419 0.85 -29.75 -1.81
C LEU A 419 1.01 -28.50 -0.94
N MET A 420 0.15 -27.50 -1.10
CA MET A 420 0.13 -26.29 -0.27
C MET A 420 -0.02 -26.66 1.21
N ALA A 421 -0.99 -27.51 1.55
CA ALA A 421 -1.19 -28.00 2.92
C ALA A 421 0.02 -28.78 3.45
N ASP A 422 0.68 -29.61 2.63
CA ASP A 422 1.90 -30.32 3.00
C ASP A 422 3.05 -29.36 3.35
N ARG A 423 3.18 -28.26 2.57
CA ARG A 423 4.24 -27.25 2.71
C ARG A 423 3.91 -26.11 3.67
N GLY A 424 2.69 -26.03 4.17
CA GLY A 424 2.25 -24.96 5.07
C GLY A 424 2.07 -23.60 4.36
N ILE A 425 1.61 -23.64 3.10
CA ILE A 425 1.35 -22.45 2.27
C ILE A 425 -0.16 -22.22 2.20
N THR A 426 -0.62 -20.97 2.26
CA THR A 426 -2.05 -20.63 2.18
C THR A 426 -2.45 -19.96 0.85
N TRP A 427 -3.76 -19.87 0.59
CA TRP A 427 -4.27 -19.15 -0.58
C TRP A 427 -4.00 -17.64 -0.49
N GLU A 428 -4.02 -17.08 0.72
CA GLU A 428 -3.68 -15.69 0.98
C GLU A 428 -2.24 -15.38 0.55
N GLU A 429 -1.27 -16.23 0.90
CA GLU A 429 0.14 -16.04 0.49
C GLU A 429 0.31 -16.14 -1.03
N ILE A 430 -0.38 -17.08 -1.69
CA ILE A 430 -0.32 -17.24 -3.15
C ILE A 430 -0.95 -16.05 -3.87
N THR A 431 -2.12 -15.59 -3.42
CA THR A 431 -2.82 -14.47 -4.04
C THR A 431 -2.11 -13.15 -3.78
N GLU A 432 -1.49 -12.97 -2.61
CA GLU A 432 -0.60 -11.84 -2.31
C GLU A 432 0.62 -11.82 -3.24
N GLU A 433 1.30 -12.96 -3.42
CA GLU A 433 2.43 -13.05 -4.34
C GLU A 433 2.03 -12.79 -5.80
N LEU A 434 0.83 -13.21 -6.23
CA LEU A 434 0.32 -12.91 -7.57
C LEU A 434 -0.06 -11.44 -7.74
N ALA A 435 -0.62 -10.80 -6.71
CA ALA A 435 -0.97 -9.38 -6.73
C ALA A 435 0.27 -8.46 -6.79
N ASN A 436 1.41 -8.95 -6.30
CA ASN A 436 2.68 -8.22 -6.28
C ASN A 436 3.54 -8.39 -7.55
N ARG A 437 3.09 -9.17 -8.54
CA ARG A 437 3.77 -9.36 -9.84
C ARG A 437 3.27 -8.36 -10.88
#